data_AF-A0A177AEG6-F1
#
_entry.id   AF-A0A177AEG6-F1
#
_cell.length_a   1.000
_cell.length_b   1.000
_cell.length_c   1.000
_cell.angle_alpha   90.00
_cell.angle_beta   90.00
_cell.angle_gamma   90.00
#
_symmetry.space_group_name_H-M   'P 1'
#
loop_
_entity.id
_entity.type
_entity.pdbx_description
1 polymer ?
#
loop_
_entity_poly.entity_id
_entity_poly.type
_entity_poly.pdbx_seq_one_letter_code
_entity_poly.pdbx_strand_id
1 'polypeptide(L)'
;MVARKNLGIAERETLIAQAVLDVKSGKYKSAYHAEKVLGLPKSSVTRRVNGGLTTFPNSLAQQNLSGAQEKILLKCTTLRTANALLTTTINGSGGPSTPVWAYIQKLTVASEQLQTSIVYQLDASNLRLVMKRCAVRTKGKRVILKGHFHVSTQELCDVVVEVEKATQNLSKKKRKTKDKRVSSDDEIDEYIKEEAGEQSESDSGSWDALGVRL
;
A
#
# COMPACT_ATOMS: atom_id res chain seq x y z
N MET A 1 -29.32 -28.41 -21.48
CA MET A 1 -28.49 -27.50 -20.63
C MET A 1 -28.44 -26.13 -21.28
N VAL A 2 -28.64 -25.03 -20.56
CA VAL A 2 -28.61 -23.67 -21.14
C VAL A 2 -27.16 -23.16 -21.20
N ALA A 3 -26.69 -22.81 -22.39
CA ALA A 3 -25.36 -22.23 -22.59
C ALA A 3 -25.26 -20.86 -21.90
N ARG A 4 -24.25 -20.67 -21.05
CA ARG A 4 -23.94 -19.36 -20.45
C ARG A 4 -23.08 -18.57 -21.42
N LYS A 5 -23.50 -17.34 -21.74
CA LYS A 5 -22.68 -16.39 -22.50
C LYS A 5 -21.48 -15.99 -21.65
N ASN A 6 -20.28 -16.22 -22.14
CA ASN A 6 -19.04 -15.77 -21.49
C ASN A 6 -18.82 -14.28 -21.82
N LEU A 7 -19.47 -13.41 -21.05
CA LEU A 7 -19.25 -11.96 -21.11
C LEU A 7 -17.81 -11.59 -20.75
N GLY A 8 -17.29 -10.53 -21.36
CA GLY A 8 -16.01 -9.94 -20.99
C GLY A 8 -16.01 -9.49 -19.53
N ILE A 9 -14.83 -9.51 -18.89
CA ILE A 9 -14.71 -9.18 -17.45
C ILE A 9 -15.26 -7.77 -17.15
N ALA A 10 -14.96 -6.80 -18.02
CA ALA A 10 -15.46 -5.43 -17.90
C ALA A 10 -16.99 -5.34 -18.07
N GLU A 11 -17.55 -5.98 -19.10
CA GLU A 11 -19.00 -6.02 -19.36
C GLU A 11 -19.78 -6.65 -18.21
N ARG A 12 -19.22 -7.71 -17.61
CA ARG A 12 -19.82 -8.35 -16.44
C ARG A 12 -19.77 -7.45 -15.20
N GLU A 13 -18.68 -6.71 -14.98
CA GLU A 13 -18.58 -5.77 -13.86
C GLU A 13 -19.50 -4.55 -14.02
N THR A 14 -19.69 -4.02 -15.24
CA THR A 14 -20.66 -2.92 -15.49
C THR A 14 -22.10 -3.40 -15.27
N LEU A 15 -22.46 -4.61 -15.72
CA LEU A 15 -23.76 -5.22 -15.43
C LEU A 15 -23.98 -5.46 -13.93
N ILE A 16 -22.95 -5.89 -13.18
CA ILE A 16 -23.03 -6.03 -11.71
C ILE A 16 -23.21 -4.66 -11.04
N ALA A 17 -22.51 -3.62 -11.50
CA ALA A 17 -22.67 -2.27 -10.97
C ALA A 17 -24.08 -1.74 -11.21
N GLN A 18 -24.62 -1.89 -12.42
CA GLN A 18 -26.01 -1.53 -12.75
C GLN A 18 -27.01 -2.32 -11.89
N ALA A 19 -26.80 -3.63 -11.71
CA ALA A 19 -27.65 -4.46 -10.84
C ALA A 19 -27.70 -3.95 -9.40
N VAL A 20 -26.57 -3.49 -8.86
CA VAL A 20 -26.53 -2.92 -7.50
C VAL A 20 -27.23 -1.57 -7.42
N LEU A 21 -27.06 -0.70 -8.42
CA LEU A 21 -27.79 0.58 -8.49
C LEU A 21 -29.31 0.35 -8.60
N ASP A 22 -29.75 -0.56 -9.48
CA ASP A 22 -31.16 -0.90 -9.70
C ASP A 22 -31.80 -1.59 -8.47
N VAL A 23 -31.04 -2.32 -7.66
CA VAL A 23 -31.53 -2.86 -6.37
C VAL A 23 -31.63 -1.75 -5.32
N LYS A 24 -30.65 -0.84 -5.26
CA LYS A 24 -30.66 0.29 -4.31
C LYS A 24 -31.73 1.34 -4.62
N SER A 25 -32.09 1.52 -5.89
CA SER A 25 -33.18 2.40 -6.33
C SER A 25 -34.56 1.75 -6.24
N GLY A 26 -34.66 0.49 -5.80
CA GLY A 26 -35.93 -0.24 -5.65
C GLY A 26 -36.52 -0.80 -6.95
N LYS A 27 -35.88 -0.57 -8.10
CA LYS A 27 -36.30 -1.09 -9.42
C LYS A 27 -36.32 -2.63 -9.46
N TYR A 28 -35.45 -3.29 -8.69
CA TYR A 28 -35.52 -4.73 -8.42
C TYR A 28 -35.85 -5.01 -6.96
N LYS A 29 -36.88 -5.86 -6.73
CA LYS A 29 -37.34 -6.27 -5.39
C LYS A 29 -36.26 -6.91 -4.51
N SER A 30 -35.21 -7.48 -5.11
CA SER A 30 -34.06 -8.05 -4.40
C SER A 30 -32.87 -8.26 -5.33
N ALA A 31 -31.68 -8.47 -4.74
CA ALA A 31 -30.48 -8.89 -5.46
C ALA A 31 -30.68 -10.19 -6.28
N TYR A 32 -31.53 -11.10 -5.83
CA TYR A 32 -31.87 -12.34 -6.55
C TYR A 32 -32.75 -12.09 -7.78
N HIS A 33 -33.65 -11.10 -7.70
CA HIS A 33 -34.43 -10.69 -8.86
C HIS A 33 -33.54 -10.04 -9.93
N ALA A 34 -32.62 -9.16 -9.52
CA ALA A 34 -31.64 -8.56 -10.43
C ALA A 34 -30.72 -9.62 -11.06
N GLU A 35 -30.25 -10.59 -10.27
CA GLU A 35 -29.46 -11.75 -10.73
C GLU A 35 -30.17 -12.49 -11.88
N LYS A 36 -31.44 -12.87 -11.67
CA LYS A 36 -32.22 -13.66 -12.63
C LYS A 36 -32.52 -12.91 -13.93
N VAL A 37 -32.83 -11.61 -13.85
CA VAL A 37 -33.12 -10.78 -15.02
C VAL A 37 -31.85 -10.52 -15.84
N LEU A 38 -30.70 -10.31 -15.18
CA LEU A 38 -29.45 -9.94 -15.85
C LEU A 38 -28.52 -11.13 -16.17
N GLY A 39 -28.92 -12.36 -15.83
CA GLY A 39 -28.13 -13.57 -16.07
C GLY A 39 -26.81 -13.62 -15.27
N LEU A 40 -26.71 -12.86 -14.19
CA LEU A 40 -25.49 -12.74 -13.37
C LEU A 40 -25.38 -13.90 -12.37
N PRO A 41 -24.17 -14.19 -11.83
CA PRO A 41 -24.02 -15.18 -10.77
C PRO A 41 -24.41 -14.62 -9.39
N LYS A 42 -25.29 -15.33 -8.67
CA LYS A 42 -25.80 -15.03 -7.30
C LYS A 42 -24.83 -14.34 -6.36
N SER A 43 -23.65 -14.92 -6.17
CA SER A 43 -22.62 -14.44 -5.24
C SER A 43 -22.00 -13.10 -5.61
N SER A 44 -22.12 -12.65 -6.86
CA SER A 44 -21.61 -11.35 -7.29
C SER A 44 -22.56 -10.22 -6.89
N VAL A 45 -23.84 -10.27 -7.28
CA VAL A 45 -24.80 -9.18 -6.99
C VAL A 45 -25.05 -9.06 -5.48
N THR A 46 -25.34 -10.17 -4.79
CA THR A 46 -25.58 -10.18 -3.34
C THR A 46 -24.41 -9.62 -2.53
N ARG A 47 -23.17 -10.04 -2.83
CA ARG A 47 -21.97 -9.54 -2.15
C ARG A 47 -21.80 -8.03 -2.31
N ARG A 48 -22.07 -7.48 -3.50
CA ARG A 48 -21.89 -6.05 -3.81
C ARG A 48 -22.99 -5.17 -3.22
N VAL A 49 -24.24 -5.65 -3.19
CA VAL A 49 -25.34 -4.97 -2.47
C VAL A 49 -24.99 -4.85 -0.98
N ASN A 50 -24.43 -5.91 -0.39
CA ASN A 50 -23.98 -5.95 1.01
C ASN A 50 -22.62 -5.25 1.26
N GLY A 51 -22.16 -4.37 0.37
CA GLY A 51 -20.93 -3.59 0.53
C GLY A 51 -19.61 -4.36 0.37
N GLY A 52 -19.64 -5.64 0.00
CA GLY A 52 -18.46 -6.46 -0.17
C GLY A 52 -17.61 -6.02 -1.37
N LEU A 53 -16.40 -5.52 -1.10
CA LEU A 53 -15.48 -4.93 -2.07
C LEU A 53 -15.25 -5.78 -3.33
N THR A 54 -15.12 -5.07 -4.44
CA THR A 54 -14.68 -5.57 -5.75
C THR A 54 -13.14 -5.64 -5.79
N THR A 55 -12.55 -6.65 -6.43
CA THR A 55 -11.09 -6.69 -6.66
C THR A 55 -10.64 -5.70 -7.73
N PHE A 56 -11.50 -5.39 -8.70
CA PHE A 56 -11.22 -4.61 -9.92
C PHE A 56 -10.98 -3.07 -9.76
N PRO A 57 -11.77 -2.29 -9.00
CA PRO A 57 -11.50 -0.86 -8.80
C PRO A 57 -10.25 -0.65 -7.95
N ASN A 58 -9.87 -1.62 -7.11
CA ASN A 58 -8.61 -1.56 -6.38
C ASN A 58 -7.40 -1.68 -7.33
N SER A 59 -7.45 -2.55 -8.35
CA SER A 59 -6.40 -2.58 -9.36
C SER A 59 -6.36 -1.31 -10.22
N LEU A 60 -7.52 -0.74 -10.55
CA LEU A 60 -7.60 0.48 -11.37
C LEU A 60 -7.12 1.72 -10.59
N ALA A 61 -7.57 1.91 -9.35
CA ALA A 61 -7.12 3.00 -8.48
C ALA A 61 -5.64 2.89 -8.07
N GLN A 62 -5.05 1.69 -8.08
CA GLN A 62 -3.62 1.47 -7.84
C GLN A 62 -2.73 1.71 -9.07
N GLN A 63 -3.32 1.90 -10.26
CA GLN A 63 -2.63 2.13 -11.53
C GLN A 63 -2.58 3.60 -11.97
N ASN A 64 -3.21 4.51 -11.22
CA ASN A 64 -3.13 5.94 -11.50
C ASN A 64 -1.69 6.43 -11.35
N LEU A 65 -1.11 6.85 -12.47
CA LEU A 65 0.19 7.50 -12.53
C LEU A 65 0.11 8.86 -11.81
N SER A 66 1.24 9.35 -11.31
CA SER A 66 1.33 10.74 -10.88
C SER A 66 1.14 11.66 -12.09
N GLY A 67 0.44 12.79 -11.93
CA GLY A 67 0.24 13.77 -13.02
C GLY A 67 1.53 14.33 -13.61
N ALA A 68 2.68 14.18 -12.95
CA ALA A 68 4.00 14.43 -13.54
C ALA A 68 4.42 13.33 -14.53
N GLN A 69 4.17 12.06 -14.20
CA GLN A 69 4.44 10.90 -15.04
C GLN A 69 3.52 10.88 -16.28
N GLU A 70 2.25 11.23 -16.12
CA GLU A 70 1.29 11.40 -17.23
C GLU A 70 1.77 12.46 -18.23
N LYS A 71 2.24 13.61 -17.74
CA LYS A 71 2.83 14.67 -18.59
C LYS A 71 4.09 14.22 -19.32
N ILE A 72 4.92 13.36 -18.72
CA ILE A 72 6.10 12.79 -19.36
C ILE A 72 5.68 11.81 -20.48
N LEU A 73 4.77 10.86 -20.18
CA LEU A 73 4.27 9.92 -21.17
C LEU A 73 3.60 10.63 -22.36
N LEU A 74 2.75 11.63 -22.10
CA LEU A 74 2.09 12.41 -23.14
C LEU A 74 3.09 13.12 -24.06
N LYS A 75 4.19 13.66 -23.52
CA LYS A 75 5.28 14.24 -24.32
C LYS A 75 5.98 13.17 -25.17
N CYS A 76 6.30 12.01 -24.59
CA CYS A 76 6.92 10.90 -25.32
C CYS A 76 6.01 10.40 -26.46
N THR A 77 4.73 10.16 -26.22
CA THR A 77 3.79 9.73 -27.27
C THR A 77 3.64 10.77 -28.36
N THR A 78 3.54 12.06 -28.02
CA THR A 78 3.40 13.15 -28.99
C THR A 78 4.63 13.32 -29.87
N LEU A 79 5.84 13.22 -29.30
CA LEU A 79 7.07 13.31 -30.10
C LEU A 79 7.24 12.05 -30.97
N ARG A 80 6.81 10.87 -30.49
CA ARG A 80 6.79 9.64 -31.30
C ARG A 80 5.84 9.72 -32.49
N THR A 81 4.63 10.23 -32.31
CA THR A 81 3.67 10.41 -33.42
C THR A 81 4.15 11.46 -34.41
N ALA A 82 4.73 12.57 -33.94
CA ALA A 82 5.33 13.59 -34.81
C ALA A 82 6.49 13.02 -35.66
N ASN A 83 7.38 12.23 -35.06
CA ASN A 83 8.46 11.53 -35.77
C ASN A 83 7.95 10.51 -36.80
N ALA A 84 6.91 9.75 -36.47
CA ALA A 84 6.28 8.81 -37.39
C ALA A 84 5.63 9.52 -38.58
N LEU A 85 4.93 10.65 -38.34
CA LEU A 85 4.37 11.50 -39.39
C LEU A 85 5.47 12.09 -40.29
N LEU A 86 6.56 12.60 -39.70
CA LEU A 86 7.71 13.11 -40.45
C LEU A 86 8.33 12.02 -41.34
N THR A 87 8.52 10.82 -40.80
CA THR A 87 9.10 9.69 -41.54
C THR A 87 8.19 9.23 -42.68
N THR A 88 6.88 9.14 -42.45
CA THR A 88 5.90 8.71 -43.48
C THR A 88 5.72 9.74 -44.58
N THR A 89 5.62 11.03 -44.24
CA THR A 89 5.51 12.11 -45.24
C THR A 89 6.75 12.22 -46.12
N ILE A 90 7.95 12.12 -45.55
CA ILE A 90 9.18 12.14 -46.34
C ILE A 90 9.28 10.90 -47.22
N ASN A 91 9.08 9.69 -46.68
CA ASN A 91 9.17 8.46 -47.48
C ASN A 91 8.13 8.40 -48.60
N GLY A 92 6.93 8.96 -48.39
CA GLY A 92 5.88 9.04 -49.43
C GLY A 92 6.16 10.07 -50.53
N SER A 93 7.09 11.00 -50.33
CA SER A 93 7.37 12.08 -51.30
C SER A 93 8.31 11.69 -52.45
N GLY A 94 8.91 10.49 -52.42
CA GLY A 94 9.89 10.05 -53.43
C GLY A 94 11.19 10.87 -53.48
N GLY A 95 11.46 11.70 -52.46
CA GLY A 95 12.59 12.62 -52.44
C GLY A 95 13.96 11.93 -52.30
N PRO A 96 15.04 12.55 -52.83
CA PRO A 96 16.35 11.91 -52.96
C PRO A 96 17.05 11.70 -51.62
N SER A 97 17.80 10.60 -51.53
CA SER A 97 18.70 10.25 -50.42
C SER A 97 19.80 11.31 -50.25
N THR A 98 19.53 12.31 -49.41
CA THR A 98 20.47 13.39 -49.08
C THR A 98 21.15 13.11 -47.73
N PRO A 99 22.38 13.63 -47.50
CA PRO A 99 23.04 13.50 -46.19
C PRO A 99 22.22 14.12 -45.05
N VAL A 100 21.43 15.17 -45.34
CA VAL A 100 20.48 15.80 -44.41
C VAL A 100 19.40 14.80 -43.99
N TRP A 101 18.84 14.05 -44.93
CA TRP A 101 17.84 13.01 -44.62
C TRP A 101 18.41 11.88 -43.75
N ALA A 102 19.60 11.39 -44.08
CA ALA A 102 20.28 10.38 -43.27
C ALA A 102 20.57 10.89 -41.84
N TYR A 103 20.79 12.19 -41.66
CA TYR A 103 20.93 12.81 -40.34
C TYR A 103 19.57 12.89 -39.61
N ILE A 104 18.50 13.31 -40.28
CA ILE A 104 17.13 13.33 -39.72
C ILE A 104 16.72 11.93 -39.23
N GLN A 105 16.94 10.87 -40.03
CA GLN A 105 16.66 9.50 -39.62
C GLN A 105 17.45 9.07 -38.37
N LYS A 106 18.75 9.41 -38.30
CA LYS A 106 19.57 9.14 -37.11
C LYS A 106 19.04 9.86 -35.87
N LEU A 107 18.59 11.11 -36.00
CA LEU A 107 17.95 11.86 -34.92
C LEU A 107 16.63 11.22 -34.49
N THR A 108 15.78 10.80 -35.44
CA THR A 108 14.53 10.09 -35.15
C THR A 108 14.80 8.81 -34.35
N VAL A 109 15.69 7.93 -34.83
CA VAL A 109 16.05 6.68 -34.14
C VAL A 109 16.65 6.95 -32.75
N ALA A 110 17.58 7.91 -32.62
CA ALA A 110 18.15 8.27 -31.33
C ALA A 110 17.09 8.81 -30.35
N SER A 111 16.14 9.61 -30.82
CA SER A 111 15.05 10.12 -29.98
C SER A 111 14.09 9.02 -29.51
N GLU A 112 13.82 8.00 -30.33
CA GLU A 112 13.03 6.83 -29.92
C GLU A 112 13.76 5.96 -28.88
N GLN A 113 15.08 5.78 -29.03
CA GLN A 113 15.91 5.11 -28.03
C GLN A 113 15.89 5.85 -26.69
N LEU A 114 15.98 7.18 -26.70
CA LEU A 114 15.86 7.99 -25.49
C LEU A 114 14.46 7.91 -24.87
N GLN A 115 13.39 7.99 -25.67
CA GLN A 115 12.02 7.82 -25.17
C GLN A 115 11.78 6.46 -24.52
N THR A 116 12.20 5.38 -25.17
CA THR A 116 12.04 4.02 -24.64
C THR A 116 12.82 3.86 -23.33
N SER A 117 14.05 4.37 -23.24
CA SER A 117 14.82 4.43 -21.99
C SER A 117 14.07 5.16 -20.87
N ILE A 118 13.47 6.33 -21.15
CA ILE A 118 12.69 7.10 -20.15
C ILE A 118 11.46 6.31 -19.68
N VAL A 119 10.73 5.65 -20.58
CA VAL A 119 9.56 4.83 -20.23
C VAL A 119 9.97 3.62 -19.38
N TYR A 120 11.03 2.91 -19.75
CA TYR A 120 11.53 1.78 -18.96
C TYR A 120 12.02 2.19 -17.56
N GLN A 121 12.67 3.36 -17.42
CA GLN A 121 13.06 3.90 -16.11
C GLN A 121 11.84 4.24 -15.25
N LEU A 122 10.81 4.84 -15.86
CA LEU A 122 9.55 5.14 -15.20
C LEU A 122 8.86 3.86 -14.70
N ASP A 123 8.73 2.84 -15.55
CA ASP A 123 8.12 1.56 -15.19
C ASP A 123 8.91 0.80 -14.13
N ALA A 124 10.25 0.79 -14.23
CA ALA A 124 11.11 0.21 -13.20
C ALA A 124 10.95 0.93 -11.84
N SER A 125 10.81 2.25 -11.84
CA SER A 125 10.56 3.04 -10.63
C SER A 125 9.18 2.71 -10.02
N ASN A 126 8.15 2.60 -10.85
CA ASN A 126 6.78 2.25 -10.45
C ASN A 126 6.72 0.83 -9.87
N LEU A 127 7.35 -0.15 -10.53
CA LEU A 127 7.45 -1.53 -10.04
C LEU A 127 8.18 -1.57 -8.70
N ARG A 128 9.29 -0.84 -8.55
CA ARG A 128 10.03 -0.75 -7.27
C ARG A 128 9.18 -0.13 -6.15
N LEU A 129 8.32 0.86 -6.46
CA LEU A 129 7.36 1.43 -5.50
C LEU A 129 6.24 0.45 -5.12
N VAL A 130 5.77 -0.40 -6.05
CA VAL A 130 4.82 -1.48 -5.74
C VAL A 130 5.51 -2.54 -4.87
N MET A 131 6.70 -3.01 -5.25
CA MET A 131 7.46 -4.00 -4.48
C MET A 131 7.77 -3.51 -3.06
N LYS A 132 8.16 -2.24 -2.87
CA LYS A 132 8.33 -1.63 -1.54
C LYS A 132 7.04 -1.69 -0.72
N ARG A 133 5.89 -1.32 -1.31
CA ARG A 133 4.56 -1.39 -0.65
C ARG A 133 4.18 -2.83 -0.29
N CYS A 134 4.52 -3.82 -1.12
CA CYS A 134 4.29 -5.24 -0.84
C CYS A 134 5.28 -5.83 0.20
N ALA A 135 6.49 -5.29 0.30
CA ALA A 135 7.51 -5.71 1.26
C ALA A 135 7.19 -5.23 2.69
N VAL A 136 6.54 -4.07 2.85
CA VAL A 136 5.98 -3.60 4.13
C VAL A 136 4.75 -4.45 4.48
N ARG A 137 5.00 -5.67 4.94
CA ARG A 137 4.01 -6.74 5.10
C ARG A 137 3.27 -6.61 6.43
N THR A 138 2.25 -5.74 6.48
CA THR A 138 1.32 -5.55 7.63
C THR A 138 0.42 -6.76 7.93
N LYS A 139 0.81 -7.98 7.52
CA LYS A 139 0.07 -9.23 7.70
C LYS A 139 1.07 -10.39 7.88
N GLY A 140 1.62 -10.50 9.09
CA GLY A 140 2.31 -11.70 9.58
C GLY A 140 1.34 -12.81 10.00
N LYS A 141 1.82 -13.81 10.74
CA LYS A 141 0.96 -14.78 11.44
C LYS A 141 0.13 -14.01 12.47
N ARG A 142 -1.18 -13.95 12.27
CA ARG A 142 -2.12 -13.29 13.18
C ARG A 142 -2.34 -14.17 14.40
N VAL A 143 -1.95 -13.69 15.57
CA VAL A 143 -2.25 -14.35 16.84
C VAL A 143 -3.51 -13.70 17.42
N ILE A 144 -4.47 -14.53 17.81
CA ILE A 144 -5.71 -14.08 18.44
C ILE A 144 -5.56 -14.25 19.95
N LEU A 145 -5.54 -13.15 20.70
CA LEU A 145 -5.58 -13.16 22.16
C LEU A 145 -6.89 -12.54 22.62
N LYS A 146 -7.69 -13.29 23.39
CA LYS A 146 -9.00 -12.85 23.93
C LYS A 146 -9.94 -12.20 22.89
N GLY A 147 -9.92 -12.70 21.64
CA GLY A 147 -10.75 -12.17 20.54
C GLY A 147 -10.17 -10.95 19.80
N HIS A 148 -9.05 -10.39 20.24
CA HIS A 148 -8.35 -9.32 19.53
C HIS A 148 -7.26 -9.89 18.62
N PHE A 149 -7.11 -9.28 17.44
CA PHE A 149 -6.09 -9.64 16.45
C PHE A 149 -4.83 -8.80 16.64
N HIS A 150 -3.71 -9.45 16.90
CA HIS A 150 -2.40 -8.80 16.94
C HIS A 150 -1.54 -9.26 15.76
N VAL A 151 -0.78 -8.32 15.19
CA VAL A 151 -0.08 -8.48 13.90
C VAL A 151 1.43 -8.34 14.08
N SER A 152 1.86 -7.47 14.98
CA SER A 152 3.27 -7.24 15.35
C SER A 152 3.66 -8.03 16.61
N THR A 153 4.92 -8.42 16.70
CA THR A 153 5.49 -8.98 17.94
C THR A 153 5.54 -7.94 19.06
N GLN A 154 5.72 -6.65 18.75
CA GLN A 154 5.69 -5.58 19.75
C GLN A 154 4.28 -5.41 20.34
N GLU A 155 3.25 -5.36 19.48
CA GLU A 155 1.84 -5.31 19.91
C GLU A 155 1.47 -6.47 20.85
N LEU A 156 2.04 -7.67 20.62
CA LEU A 156 1.85 -8.82 21.50
C LEU A 156 2.54 -8.64 22.86
N CYS A 157 3.80 -8.18 22.86
CA CYS A 157 4.54 -7.91 24.10
C CYS A 157 3.84 -6.85 24.95
N ASP A 158 3.43 -5.73 24.35
CA ASP A 158 2.76 -4.63 25.05
C ASP A 158 1.43 -5.11 25.68
N VAL A 159 0.63 -5.90 24.95
CA VAL A 159 -0.63 -6.46 25.46
C VAL A 159 -0.41 -7.48 26.58
N VAL A 160 0.64 -8.31 26.49
CA VAL A 160 1.01 -9.23 27.59
C VAL A 160 1.39 -8.45 28.83
N VAL A 161 2.21 -7.40 28.69
CA VAL A 161 2.64 -6.52 29.79
C VAL A 161 1.44 -5.81 30.45
N GLU A 162 0.49 -5.28 29.67
CA GLU A 162 -0.71 -4.64 30.23
C GLU A 162 -1.65 -5.64 30.93
N VAL A 163 -1.79 -6.85 30.40
CA VAL A 163 -2.56 -7.93 31.06
C VAL A 163 -1.87 -8.40 32.35
N GLU A 164 -0.54 -8.45 32.38
CA GLU A 164 0.24 -8.80 33.57
C GLU A 164 0.10 -7.73 34.66
N LYS A 165 0.30 -6.45 34.33
CA LYS A 165 0.06 -5.31 35.24
C LYS A 165 -1.36 -5.37 35.83
N ALA A 166 -2.37 -5.62 35.00
CA ALA A 166 -3.76 -5.72 35.44
C ALA A 166 -3.97 -6.88 36.43
N THR A 167 -3.39 -8.06 36.19
CA THR A 167 -3.52 -9.21 37.11
C THR A 167 -2.70 -9.02 38.40
N GLN A 168 -1.53 -8.39 38.36
CA GLN A 168 -0.80 -7.96 39.57
C GLN A 168 -1.63 -6.99 40.42
N ASN A 169 -2.30 -6.01 39.81
CA ASN A 169 -3.08 -5.02 40.56
C ASN A 169 -4.34 -5.65 41.20
N LEU A 170 -4.95 -6.63 40.53
CA LEU A 170 -6.03 -7.44 41.11
C LEU A 170 -5.55 -8.29 42.31
N SER A 171 -4.38 -8.93 42.22
CA SER A 171 -3.85 -9.73 43.33
C SER A 171 -3.45 -8.87 44.54
N LYS A 172 -2.83 -7.70 44.31
CA LYS A 172 -2.54 -6.69 45.35
C LYS A 172 -3.81 -6.18 46.02
N LYS A 173 -4.88 -5.88 45.26
CA LYS A 173 -6.19 -5.47 45.82
C LYS A 173 -6.84 -6.59 46.62
N LYS A 174 -6.71 -7.85 46.20
CA LYS A 174 -7.25 -9.02 46.91
C LYS A 174 -6.51 -9.27 48.25
N ARG A 175 -5.19 -9.03 48.31
CA ARG A 175 -4.43 -9.01 49.57
C ARG A 175 -4.94 -7.93 50.53
N LYS A 176 -4.99 -6.65 50.11
CA LYS A 176 -5.55 -5.55 50.93
C LYS A 176 -6.99 -5.74 51.40
N THR A 177 -7.79 -6.57 50.72
CA THR A 177 -9.16 -6.91 51.15
C THR A 177 -9.18 -8.02 52.21
N LYS A 178 -8.16 -8.89 52.25
CA LYS A 178 -8.02 -9.95 53.25
C LYS A 178 -7.47 -9.41 54.57
N ASP A 179 -6.54 -8.45 54.52
CA ASP A 179 -5.93 -7.85 55.71
C ASP A 179 -6.89 -6.94 56.50
N LYS A 180 -7.96 -6.45 55.86
CA LYS A 180 -8.96 -5.56 56.48
C LYS A 180 -9.93 -6.23 57.47
N ARG A 181 -9.52 -7.37 58.07
CA ARG A 181 -10.29 -8.15 59.05
C ARG A 181 -9.55 -8.46 60.36
N VAL A 182 -8.33 -7.96 60.55
CA VAL A 182 -7.65 -7.99 61.85
C VAL A 182 -7.13 -6.59 62.16
N SER A 183 -7.33 -6.16 63.41
CA SER A 183 -6.99 -4.82 63.91
C SER A 183 -5.72 -4.86 64.74
N SER A 184 -5.03 -3.73 64.77
CA SER A 184 -4.04 -3.29 65.78
C SER A 184 -2.65 -3.95 65.77
N ASP A 185 -1.68 -3.12 65.38
CA ASP A 185 -0.49 -2.72 66.16
C ASP A 185 0.43 -3.82 66.73
N ASP A 186 1.64 -3.95 66.16
CA ASP A 186 2.86 -3.35 66.74
C ASP A 186 4.10 -3.48 65.79
N GLU A 187 5.23 -2.89 66.20
CA GLU A 187 6.40 -2.40 65.44
C GLU A 187 7.43 -3.47 64.95
N ILE A 188 8.57 -2.98 64.38
CA ILE A 188 9.87 -3.65 64.06
C ILE A 188 9.98 -4.29 62.64
N ASP A 189 10.93 -3.93 61.72
CA ASP A 189 11.84 -2.76 61.71
C ASP A 189 12.52 -2.38 60.35
N GLU A 190 13.20 -1.23 60.39
CA GLU A 190 14.40 -0.68 59.71
C GLU A 190 15.23 -1.49 58.66
N TYR A 191 15.51 -0.88 57.49
CA TYR A 191 16.89 -0.54 57.04
C TYR A 191 16.89 0.53 55.92
N ILE A 192 17.48 1.69 56.22
CA ILE A 192 17.64 2.82 55.30
C ILE A 192 19.00 2.73 54.58
N LYS A 193 19.05 3.17 53.32
CA LYS A 193 20.23 3.84 52.76
C LYS A 193 19.89 4.86 51.66
N GLU A 194 19.73 6.10 52.09
CA GLU A 194 20.29 7.31 51.46
C GLU A 194 21.84 7.14 51.30
N GLU A 195 22.67 7.93 50.63
CA GLU A 195 22.60 9.10 49.73
C GLU A 195 23.89 9.01 48.86
N ALA A 196 24.30 9.89 47.92
CA ALA A 196 23.85 11.19 47.39
C ALA A 196 24.32 11.28 45.90
N GLY A 197 24.44 12.50 45.34
CA GLY A 197 25.49 12.78 44.35
C GLY A 197 25.06 13.42 43.03
N GLU A 198 24.37 14.56 43.07
CA GLU A 198 24.37 15.49 41.93
C GLU A 198 25.77 16.10 41.75
N GLN A 199 26.30 16.15 40.53
CA GLN A 199 26.72 17.39 39.87
C GLN A 199 27.32 17.16 38.46
N SER A 200 27.12 18.17 37.62
CA SER A 200 27.85 18.46 36.38
C SER A 200 29.38 18.53 36.62
N GLU A 201 30.27 18.51 35.63
CA GLU A 201 30.28 19.40 34.46
C GLU A 201 31.31 18.93 33.40
N SER A 202 31.24 19.54 32.22
CA SER A 202 32.11 19.29 31.07
C SER A 202 33.53 19.85 31.23
N ASP A 203 34.52 19.23 30.59
CA ASP A 203 35.43 20.01 29.72
C ASP A 203 36.02 19.15 28.57
N SER A 204 36.80 19.80 27.74
CA SER A 204 37.07 19.57 26.32
C SER A 204 38.52 19.19 26.02
N GLY A 205 38.79 18.86 24.74
CA GLY A 205 40.14 18.62 24.22
C GLY A 205 40.62 17.17 24.32
N SER A 206 41.61 16.73 23.55
CA SER A 206 42.48 17.49 22.65
C SER A 206 43.22 16.59 21.66
N TRP A 207 43.06 16.86 20.36
CA TRP A 207 44.07 16.80 19.28
C TRP A 207 44.99 15.57 19.07
N ASP A 208 44.79 14.95 17.90
CA ASP A 208 45.82 14.64 16.87
C ASP A 208 46.86 13.49 17.00
N ALA A 209 47.44 13.22 15.81
CA ALA A 209 48.65 12.44 15.50
C ALA A 209 48.44 10.90 15.36
N LEU A 210 48.78 10.21 14.26
CA LEU A 210 49.47 10.52 12.98
C LEU A 210 48.73 9.73 11.85
N GLY A 211 48.65 10.09 10.56
CA GLY A 211 49.68 10.60 9.64
C GLY A 211 50.39 9.43 8.93
N VAL A 212 50.59 9.31 7.61
CA VAL A 212 50.24 10.06 6.38
C VAL A 212 50.97 9.30 5.23
N ARG A 213 50.40 9.24 4.01
CA ARG A 213 51.06 8.81 2.73
C ARG A 213 51.59 7.36 2.64
N LEU A 214 51.80 6.78 1.45
CA LEU A 214 51.88 7.32 0.08
C LEU A 214 50.67 6.96 -0.80
#